data_AF-A0A962Q6B6-F1
#
_entry.id   AF-A0A962Q6B6-F1
#
_cell.length_a   1.000
_cell.length_b   1.000
_cell.length_c   1.000
_cell.angle_alpha   90.00
_cell.angle_beta   90.00
_cell.angle_gamma   90.00
#
_symmetry.space_group_name_H-M   'P 1'
#
loop_
_entity.id
_entity.type
_entity.pdbx_description
1 polymer ?
#
loop_
_entity_poly.entity_id
_entity_poly.type
_entity_poly.pdbx_seq_one_letter_code
_entity_poly.pdbx_strand_id
1 'polypeptide(L)'
;MTPGARAVDVANLLLLVAAGLLFLSFGYTEMAGSDMWWHIAAGRELVQTGTLWMVDDWSFTAHGRDWLNHEWLSDLLYYGWVSAWGVQSLVYWKWLVIVATFVMLMVALARAGGSPLAALVCAGFAIANA
;
A
#
# COMPACT_ATOMS: atom_id res chain seq x y z
N MET A 1 25.03 9.29 33.66
CA MET A 1 25.07 8.31 32.54
C MET A 1 24.17 8.86 31.45
N THR A 2 24.71 9.61 30.51
CA THR A 2 23.96 10.15 29.36
C THR A 2 23.84 9.06 28.29
N PRO A 3 22.65 8.83 27.69
CA PRO A 3 22.54 7.89 26.59
C PRO A 3 23.34 8.45 25.42
N GLY A 4 24.42 7.77 25.03
CA GLY A 4 25.16 8.11 23.83
C GLY A 4 24.21 8.03 22.64
N ALA A 5 24.02 9.14 21.94
CA ALA A 5 23.31 9.16 20.67
C ALA A 5 23.93 8.07 19.79
N ARG A 6 23.15 7.03 19.47
CA ARG A 6 23.62 5.99 18.53
C ARG A 6 23.90 6.71 17.22
N ALA A 7 25.18 6.79 16.85
CA ALA A 7 25.56 7.26 15.53
C ALA A 7 24.78 6.47 14.49
N VAL A 8 24.18 7.16 13.51
CA VAL A 8 23.51 6.49 12.39
C VAL A 8 24.56 5.63 11.70
N ASP A 9 24.34 4.32 11.70
CA ASP A 9 25.20 3.40 10.98
C ASP A 9 24.99 3.64 9.48
N VAL A 10 25.99 4.24 8.84
CA VAL A 10 25.98 4.59 7.42
C VAL A 10 25.68 3.36 6.56
N ALA A 11 26.14 2.17 6.94
CA ALA A 11 25.85 0.94 6.20
C ALA A 11 24.34 0.60 6.23
N ASN A 12 23.70 0.72 7.40
CA ASN A 12 22.25 0.49 7.51
C ASN A 12 21.44 1.55 6.76
N LEU A 13 21.90 2.80 6.75
CA LEU A 13 21.26 3.85 5.94
C LEU A 13 21.37 3.53 4.44
N LEU A 14 22.56 3.13 3.97
CA LEU A 14 22.76 2.74 2.57
C LEU A 14 21.90 1.54 2.19
N LEU A 15 21.74 0.55 3.08
CA LEU A 15 20.86 -0.59 2.85
C LEU A 15 19.38 -0.19 2.77
N LEU A 16 18.92 0.74 3.62
CA LEU A 16 17.54 1.25 3.55
C LEU A 16 17.29 2.05 2.26
N VAL A 17 18.26 2.85 1.83
CA VAL A 17 18.16 3.58 0.55
C VAL A 17 18.14 2.59 -0.63
N ALA A 18 19.03 1.59 -0.63
CA ALA A 18 19.05 0.54 -1.64
C ALA A 18 17.74 -0.24 -1.69
N ALA A 19 17.17 -0.57 -0.52
CA ALA A 19 15.87 -1.21 -0.39
C ALA A 19 14.75 -0.34 -0.98
N GLY A 20 14.72 0.95 -0.63
CA GLY A 20 13.74 1.90 -1.16
C GLY A 20 13.78 2.00 -2.69
N LEU A 21 14.98 2.10 -3.27
CA LEU A 21 15.16 2.13 -4.72
C LEU A 21 14.76 0.82 -5.40
N LEU A 22 15.14 -0.32 -4.82
CA LEU A 22 14.78 -1.64 -5.32
C LEU A 22 13.26 -1.84 -5.30
N PHE A 23 12.59 -1.55 -4.19
CA PHE A 23 11.14 -1.76 -4.08
C PHE A 23 10.36 -0.79 -4.97
N LEU A 24 10.85 0.45 -5.11
CA LEU A 24 10.27 1.43 -6.02
C LEU A 24 10.35 0.98 -7.49
N SER A 25 11.42 0.29 -7.91
CA SER A 25 11.55 -0.16 -9.30
C SER A 25 10.45 -1.16 -9.71
N PHE A 26 9.95 -1.97 -8.77
CA PHE A 26 8.81 -2.86 -9.00
C PHE A 26 7.46 -2.13 -8.93
N GLY A 27 7.37 -1.04 -8.15
CA GLY A 27 6.17 -0.22 -8.09
C GLY A 27 5.93 0.63 -9.35
N TYR A 28 6.99 0.92 -10.11
CA TYR A 28 6.98 1.77 -11.32
C TYR A 28 6.31 1.07 -12.52
N THR A 29 5.01 0.84 -12.40
CA THR A 29 4.15 0.21 -13.40
C THR A 29 2.90 1.05 -13.63
N GLU A 30 2.23 0.85 -14.77
CA GLU A 30 0.93 1.48 -15.03
C GLU A 30 -0.15 0.99 -14.05
N MET A 31 -1.20 1.79 -13.88
CA MET A 31 -2.37 1.41 -13.10
C MET A 31 -3.35 0.69 -14.03
N ALA A 32 -3.36 -0.65 -13.97
CA ALA A 32 -4.11 -1.50 -14.92
C ALA A 32 -5.41 -2.08 -14.36
N GLY A 33 -5.79 -1.75 -13.11
CA GLY A 33 -6.99 -2.29 -12.47
C GLY A 33 -8.27 -1.66 -12.99
N SER A 34 -9.19 -2.48 -13.52
CA SER A 34 -10.53 -2.05 -13.95
C SER A 34 -11.38 -1.53 -12.79
N ASP A 35 -11.17 -2.08 -11.60
CA ASP A 35 -12.07 -1.94 -10.45
C ASP A 35 -11.76 -0.68 -9.62
N MET A 36 -10.71 0.07 -9.99
CA MET A 36 -10.33 1.32 -9.31
C MET A 36 -11.50 2.30 -9.20
N TRP A 37 -12.29 2.44 -10.27
CA TRP A 37 -13.44 3.33 -10.29
C TRP A 37 -14.54 2.88 -9.33
N TRP A 38 -14.69 1.56 -9.17
CA TRP A 38 -15.63 0.97 -8.23
C TRP A 38 -15.26 1.36 -6.79
N HIS A 39 -14.00 1.16 -6.39
CA HIS A 39 -13.56 1.51 -5.04
C HIS A 39 -13.70 3.00 -4.72
N ILE A 40 -13.39 3.89 -5.67
CA ILE A 40 -13.57 5.34 -5.49
C ILE A 40 -15.06 5.69 -5.37
N ALA A 41 -15.92 5.06 -6.18
CA ALA A 41 -17.36 5.27 -6.12
C ALA A 41 -17.96 4.74 -4.81
N ALA A 42 -17.58 3.55 -4.40
CA ALA A 42 -18.01 2.94 -3.17
C ALA A 42 -17.56 3.75 -1.95
N GLY A 43 -16.30 4.22 -1.93
CA GLY A 43 -15.80 5.09 -0.86
C GLY A 43 -16.56 6.41 -0.74
N ARG A 44 -16.95 7.01 -1.87
CA ARG A 44 -17.80 8.20 -1.89
C ARG A 44 -19.17 7.92 -1.28
N GLU A 45 -19.79 6.80 -1.67
CA GLU A 45 -21.11 6.43 -1.16
C GLU A 45 -21.07 6.09 0.33
N LEU A 46 -20.05 5.36 0.81
CA LEU A 46 -19.82 5.10 2.24
C LEU A 46 -19.76 6.40 3.05
N VAL A 47 -19.06 7.42 2.54
CA VAL A 47 -18.99 8.74 3.21
C VAL A 47 -20.34 9.46 3.20
N GLN A 48 -21.12 9.34 2.11
CA GLN A 48 -22.42 10.01 1.99
C GLN A 48 -23.52 9.36 2.83
N THR A 49 -23.54 8.03 2.89
CA THR A 49 -24.62 7.27 3.54
C THR A 49 -24.29 6.90 4.98
N GLY A 50 -23.00 6.78 5.33
CA GLY A 50 -22.54 6.37 6.65
C GLY A 50 -22.84 4.91 6.99
N THR A 51 -23.18 4.07 6.00
CA THR A 51 -23.50 2.65 6.17
C THR A 51 -22.57 1.77 5.34
N LEU A 52 -22.19 0.61 5.89
CA LEU A 52 -21.43 -0.42 5.17
C LEU A 52 -22.32 -1.29 4.26
N TRP A 53 -23.65 -1.25 4.48
CA TRP A 53 -24.64 -1.91 3.65
C TRP A 53 -25.06 -0.97 2.53
N MET A 54 -24.76 -1.37 1.31
CA MET A 54 -24.98 -0.63 0.07
C MET A 54 -25.92 -1.42 -0.83
N VAL A 55 -26.44 -0.78 -1.87
CA VAL A 55 -27.17 -1.47 -2.95
C VAL A 55 -26.24 -1.53 -4.16
N ASP A 56 -26.11 -2.71 -4.77
CA ASP A 56 -25.31 -2.87 -5.97
C ASP A 56 -26.03 -2.28 -7.18
N ASP A 57 -25.77 -1.01 -7.48
CA ASP A 57 -26.38 -0.28 -8.61
C ASP A 57 -25.54 -0.36 -9.90
N TRP A 58 -24.33 -0.92 -9.83
CA TRP A 58 -23.36 -0.88 -10.94
C TRP A 58 -23.17 -2.24 -11.62
N SER A 59 -23.41 -3.35 -10.93
CA SER A 59 -23.29 -4.69 -11.50
C SER A 59 -24.44 -5.02 -12.44
N PHE A 60 -24.12 -5.54 -13.63
CA PHE A 60 -25.14 -6.03 -14.56
C PHE A 60 -25.95 -7.22 -14.02
N THR A 61 -25.30 -8.16 -13.33
CA THR A 61 -25.91 -9.42 -12.89
C THR A 61 -26.47 -9.38 -11.46
N ALA A 62 -26.07 -8.41 -10.65
CA ALA A 62 -26.46 -8.26 -9.25
C ALA A 62 -27.18 -6.93 -8.96
N HIS A 63 -27.62 -6.23 -10.01
CA HIS A 63 -28.30 -4.94 -9.89
C HIS A 63 -29.44 -4.97 -8.85
N GLY A 64 -29.43 -4.02 -7.92
CA GLY A 64 -30.45 -3.84 -6.89
C GLY A 64 -30.37 -4.83 -5.73
N ARG A 65 -29.29 -5.62 -5.62
CA ARG A 65 -29.06 -6.52 -4.48
C ARG A 65 -28.32 -5.81 -3.36
N ASP A 66 -28.56 -6.24 -2.13
CA ASP A 66 -27.78 -5.81 -0.98
C ASP A 66 -26.32 -6.23 -1.14
N TRP A 67 -25.42 -5.28 -0.96
CA TRP A 67 -23.98 -5.47 -0.99
C TRP A 67 -23.38 -5.00 0.33
N LEU A 68 -22.88 -5.95 1.12
CA LEU A 68 -22.01 -5.62 2.24
C LEU A 68 -20.63 -5.32 1.70
N ASN A 69 -20.23 -4.05 1.80
CA ASN A 69 -18.90 -3.66 1.37
C ASN A 69 -17.84 -4.16 2.37
N HIS A 70 -17.19 -5.26 2.04
CA HIS A 70 -16.12 -5.85 2.84
C HIS A 70 -14.77 -5.13 2.66
N GLU A 71 -14.64 -4.30 1.62
CA GLU A 71 -13.47 -3.49 1.27
C GLU A 71 -13.63 -2.04 1.73
N TRP A 72 -14.56 -1.78 2.65
CA TRP A 72 -14.95 -0.43 3.06
C TRP A 72 -13.77 0.45 3.51
N LEU A 73 -12.78 -0.13 4.21
CA LEU A 73 -11.65 0.65 4.70
C LEU A 73 -10.75 1.10 3.55
N SER A 74 -10.44 0.23 2.59
CA SER A 74 -9.70 0.61 1.39
C SER A 74 -10.45 1.63 0.56
N ASP A 75 -11.76 1.47 0.42
CA ASP A 75 -12.60 2.38 -0.35
C ASP A 75 -12.62 3.79 0.26
N LEU A 76 -12.74 3.89 1.59
CA LEU A 76 -12.63 5.16 2.30
C LEU A 76 -11.24 5.80 2.12
N LEU A 77 -10.17 5.02 2.19
CA LEU A 77 -8.80 5.51 1.99
C LEU A 77 -8.59 6.00 0.56
N TYR A 78 -9.03 5.24 -0.44
CA TYR A 78 -8.92 5.62 -1.85
C TYR A 78 -9.75 6.86 -2.17
N TYR A 79 -11.02 6.90 -1.75
CA TYR A 79 -11.86 8.07 -1.94
C TYR A 79 -11.29 9.31 -1.22
N GLY A 80 -10.84 9.16 0.03
CA GLY A 80 -10.21 10.24 0.77
C GLY A 80 -8.94 10.76 0.09
N TRP A 81 -8.09 9.86 -0.38
CA TRP A 81 -6.87 10.21 -1.10
C TRP A 81 -7.16 10.93 -2.42
N VAL A 82 -8.04 10.36 -3.25
CA VAL A 82 -8.45 10.97 -4.52
C VAL A 82 -9.11 12.33 -4.31
N SER A 83 -9.91 12.49 -3.26
CA SER A 83 -10.57 13.76 -2.95
C SER A 83 -9.57 14.86 -2.59
N ALA A 84 -8.43 14.51 -2.00
CA ALA A 84 -7.40 15.47 -1.60
C ALA A 84 -6.35 15.74 -2.70
N TRP A 85 -5.96 14.72 -3.48
CA TRP A 85 -4.80 14.78 -4.38
C TRP A 85 -5.11 14.47 -5.86
N GLY A 86 -6.36 14.11 -6.18
CA GLY A 86 -6.81 13.75 -7.52
C GLY A 86 -6.45 12.31 -7.92
N VAL A 87 -7.10 11.79 -8.96
CA VAL A 87 -6.99 10.37 -9.37
C VAL A 87 -5.57 9.99 -9.80
N GLN A 88 -4.85 10.89 -10.47
CA GLN A 88 -3.48 10.63 -10.94
C GLN A 88 -2.52 10.34 -9.78
N SER A 89 -2.82 10.86 -8.59
CA SER A 89 -1.98 10.68 -7.41
C SER A 89 -2.00 9.25 -6.84
N LEU A 90 -2.96 8.41 -7.23
CA LEU A 90 -3.05 7.03 -6.79
C LEU A 90 -1.82 6.19 -7.20
N VAL A 91 -1.09 6.62 -8.23
CA VAL A 91 0.20 5.98 -8.59
C VAL A 91 1.20 6.11 -7.44
N TYR A 92 1.24 7.25 -6.76
CA TYR A 92 2.11 7.49 -5.61
C TYR A 92 1.62 6.74 -4.39
N TRP A 93 0.30 6.61 -4.20
CA TRP A 93 -0.28 5.78 -3.15
C TRP A 93 0.15 4.32 -3.30
N LYS A 94 0.03 3.76 -4.51
CA LYS A 94 0.52 2.41 -4.84
C LYS A 94 1.99 2.24 -4.47
N TRP A 95 2.85 3.17 -4.89
CA TRP A 95 4.29 3.11 -4.60
C TRP A 95 4.57 3.17 -3.11
N LEU A 96 3.88 4.04 -2.38
CA LEU A 96 4.01 4.16 -0.93
C LEU A 96 3.67 2.83 -0.24
N VAL A 97 2.54 2.20 -0.62
CA VAL A 97 2.12 0.92 -0.03
C VAL A 97 3.11 -0.20 -0.34
N ILE A 98 3.62 -0.29 -1.57
CA ILE A 98 4.63 -1.28 -1.97
C ILE A 98 5.92 -1.09 -1.16
N VAL A 99 6.48 0.11 -1.17
CA VAL A 99 7.73 0.40 -0.46
C VAL A 99 7.55 0.17 1.04
N ALA A 100 6.46 0.65 1.64
CA ALA A 100 6.19 0.43 3.06
C ALA A 100 6.10 -1.05 3.41
N THR A 101 5.37 -1.84 2.61
CA THR A 101 5.18 -3.28 2.85
C THR A 101 6.52 -4.03 2.81
N PHE A 102 7.34 -3.81 1.78
CA PHE A 102 8.60 -4.53 1.64
C PHE A 102 9.72 -4.01 2.56
N VAL A 103 9.70 -2.72 2.94
CA VAL A 103 10.56 -2.21 4.02
C VAL A 103 10.17 -2.84 5.36
N MET A 104 8.88 -2.94 5.68
CA MET A 104 8.41 -3.61 6.89
C MET A 104 8.82 -5.09 6.90
N LEU A 105 8.68 -5.78 5.77
CA LEU A 105 9.15 -7.16 5.61
C LEU A 105 10.66 -7.27 5.84
N MET A 106 11.46 -6.41 5.20
CA MET A 106 12.92 -6.37 5.40
C MET A 106 13.28 -6.14 6.88
N VAL A 107 12.63 -5.18 7.56
CA VAL A 107 12.87 -4.92 8.98
C VAL A 107 12.50 -6.13 9.84
N ALA A 108 11.38 -6.79 9.55
CA ALA A 108 10.96 -8.00 10.28
C ALA A 108 11.98 -9.14 10.08
N LEU A 109 12.42 -9.38 8.85
CA LEU A 109 13.44 -10.38 8.53
C LEU A 109 14.80 -10.06 9.16
N ALA A 110 15.22 -8.79 9.18
CA ALA A 110 16.47 -8.38 9.82
C ALA A 110 16.41 -8.59 11.34
N ARG A 111 15.25 -8.35 11.97
CA ARG A 111 15.02 -8.61 13.40
C ARG A 111 15.01 -10.10 13.73
N ALA A 112 14.53 -10.95 12.82
CA ALA A 112 14.49 -12.39 13.01
C ALA A 112 15.84 -13.08 12.74
N GLY A 113 16.54 -12.66 11.67
CA GLY A 113 17.78 -13.30 11.19
C GLY A 113 19.08 -12.61 11.60
N GLY A 114 19.03 -11.40 12.16
CA GLY A 114 20.20 -10.64 12.62
C GLY A 114 21.07 -10.03 11.52
N SER A 115 20.74 -10.23 10.23
CA SER A 115 21.49 -9.70 9.09
C SER A 115 20.60 -8.83 8.18
N PRO A 116 20.79 -7.50 8.19
CA PRO A 116 20.06 -6.57 7.32
C PRO A 116 20.27 -6.85 5.82
N LEU A 117 21.47 -7.32 5.44
CA LEU A 117 21.77 -7.67 4.05
C LEU A 117 20.98 -8.92 3.61
N ALA A 118 20.96 -9.97 4.44
CA ALA A 118 20.18 -11.17 4.13
C ALA A 118 18.68 -10.84 4.03
N ALA A 119 18.20 -9.96 4.92
CA ALA A 119 16.83 -9.48 4.90
C ALA A 119 16.49 -8.72 3.61
N LEU A 120 17.38 -7.84 3.13
CA LEU A 120 17.20 -7.15 1.86
C LEU A 120 17.12 -8.13 0.69
N VAL A 121 18.02 -9.12 0.63
CA VAL A 121 18.01 -10.14 -0.43
C VAL A 121 16.70 -10.93 -0.40
N CYS A 122 16.25 -11.40 0.76
CA CYS A 122 15.00 -12.14 0.90
C CYS A 122 13.77 -11.30 0.53
N ALA A 123 13.70 -10.03 0.98
CA ALA A 123 12.61 -9.13 0.61
C ALA A 123 12.62 -8.79 -0.89
N GLY A 124 13.81 -8.64 -1.49
CA GLY A 124 14.01 -8.48 -2.93
C GLY A 124 13.53 -9.68 -3.73
N PHE A 125 13.81 -10.90 -3.27
CA PHE A 125 13.24 -12.11 -3.87
C PHE A 125 11.72 -12.16 -3.72
N ALA A 126 11.18 -11.76 -2.57
CA ALA A 126 9.74 -11.76 -2.33
C ALA A 126 9.00 -10.82 -3.30
N ILE A 127 9.48 -9.58 -3.49
CA ILE A 127 8.84 -8.64 -4.43
C ILE A 127 8.98 -9.07 -5.89
N ALA A 128 10.07 -9.74 -6.25
CA ALA A 128 10.28 -10.22 -7.61
C ALA A 128 9.33 -11.37 -8.01
N ASN A 129 8.67 -12.01 -7.05
CA ASN A 129 7.72 -13.12 -7.26
C ASN A 129 6.28 -12.76 -6.88
N ALA A 130 6.02 -11.49 -6.53
CA ALA A 130 4.68 -10.97 -6.21
C ALA A 130 3.95 -10.56 -7.48
#